data_AF-A0A9P3LK55-F1
#
_entry.id   AF-A0A9P3LK55-F1
#
_cell.length_a   1.000
_cell.length_b   1.000
_cell.length_c   1.000
_cell.angle_alpha   90.00
_cell.angle_beta   90.00
_cell.angle_gamma   90.00
#
_symmetry.space_group_name_H-M   'P 1'
#
loop_
_entity.id
_entity.type
_entity.pdbx_description
1 polymer ?
#
loop_
_entity_poly.entity_id
_entity_poly.type
_entity_poly.pdbx_seq_one_letter_code
_entity_poly.pdbx_strand_id
1 'polypeptide(L)'
;MFPAILSRRRQKDLDMREQASHEHYINSSSISPRRVWDLYSNRVLPYYALPPHPSTHIPHNVWTVSHSWLDEADRTPVLTAINGNAWPVPLPRGTSLDHIRVELLNMGAEYVWLDVLCLRQRGRPEDEAVRIEEWRLDIPTIGHTYSLLDVPCVTYFNGLGLPFDPSSTALKSKRHWLNRVWALQETTTCWLPGGATGAVSPAVTSFFHNHWGLIVCFGDVWELVRAIAELQRRHCDNELDRISALAYTVRCRTLPVYSEQQPLEDAWAILIKHLPPYIRGLIFLRSVEEHPSQLALWPSWAQFLKLDVSWHPKAWTTRGAEPIYLVHDALLETASEGQYYQRLYSMGVYRMERLASVGTAGSRNFTIRSRDGSVRVHETRGVVGGRISAGRDYLLLKLIDRVWLAVLRVGGGNVRGEKVEALEVIKEGCIVFRSPPPELPGQDIVVTYRSVDVGVRD
;
A
#
# COMPACT_ATOMS: atom_id res chain seq x y z
N MET A 1 22.18 -21.27 32.55
CA MET A 1 22.39 -19.99 31.82
C MET A 1 21.53 -19.92 30.54
N PHE A 2 21.51 -20.96 29.70
CA PHE A 2 20.71 -21.00 28.45
C PHE A 2 19.19 -20.80 28.64
N PRO A 3 18.52 -21.44 29.62
CA PRO A 3 17.06 -21.27 29.81
C PRO A 3 16.68 -19.82 30.16
N ALA A 4 17.48 -19.16 31.01
CA ALA A 4 17.24 -17.77 31.42
C ALA A 4 17.38 -16.77 30.25
N ILE A 5 18.28 -17.04 29.30
CA ILE A 5 18.45 -16.21 28.10
C ILE A 5 17.22 -16.34 27.20
N LEU A 6 16.76 -17.57 26.94
CA LEU A 6 15.57 -17.80 26.11
C LEU A 6 14.31 -17.23 26.74
N SER A 7 14.12 -17.37 28.05
CA SER A 7 12.99 -16.74 28.76
C SER A 7 13.00 -15.21 28.61
N ARG A 8 14.16 -14.57 28.74
CA ARG A 8 14.29 -13.12 28.54
C ARG A 8 13.99 -12.70 27.10
N ARG A 9 14.48 -13.45 26.11
CA ARG A 9 14.22 -13.17 24.69
C ARG A 9 12.74 -13.36 24.34
N ARG A 10 12.12 -14.40 24.88
CA ARG A 10 10.67 -14.63 24.76
C ARG A 10 9.88 -13.44 25.31
N GLN A 11 10.21 -12.97 26.52
CA GLN A 11 9.50 -11.83 27.10
C GLN A 11 9.66 -10.58 26.22
N LYS A 12 10.88 -10.29 25.74
CA LYS A 12 11.10 -9.16 24.83
C LYS A 12 10.31 -9.26 23.52
N ASP A 13 10.18 -10.45 22.94
CA ASP A 13 9.36 -10.65 21.73
C ASP A 13 7.87 -10.42 22.02
N LEU A 14 7.39 -10.89 23.18
CA LEU A 14 6.01 -10.64 23.61
C LEU A 14 5.75 -9.15 23.83
N ASP A 15 6.62 -8.47 24.60
CA ASP A 15 6.50 -7.03 24.88
C ASP A 15 6.52 -6.21 23.59
N MET A 16 7.39 -6.57 22.63
CA MET A 16 7.51 -5.90 21.34
C MET A 16 6.23 -6.05 20.50
N ARG A 17 5.64 -7.26 20.46
CA ARG A 17 4.38 -7.50 19.73
C ARG A 17 3.19 -6.83 20.38
N GLU A 18 3.12 -6.82 21.72
CA GLU A 18 2.08 -6.12 22.48
C GLU A 18 2.17 -4.60 22.26
N GLN A 19 3.38 -4.03 22.31
CA GLN A 19 3.59 -2.61 22.02
C GLN A 19 3.30 -2.26 20.56
N ALA A 20 3.49 -3.19 19.63
CA ALA A 20 3.28 -2.96 18.21
C ALA A 20 1.80 -3.01 17.80
N SER A 21 1.01 -3.87 18.44
CA SER A 21 -0.38 -4.17 18.08
C SER A 21 -1.36 -3.33 18.89
N HIS A 22 -1.99 -2.34 18.27
CA HIS A 22 -3.04 -1.52 18.89
C HIS A 22 -4.43 -1.99 18.42
N GLU A 23 -5.50 -1.46 19.01
CA GLU A 23 -6.87 -1.87 18.69
C GLU A 23 -7.23 -1.70 17.20
N HIS A 24 -6.65 -0.69 16.54
CA HIS A 24 -7.02 -0.35 15.16
C HIS A 24 -5.82 -0.26 14.19
N TYR A 25 -4.59 -0.36 14.68
CA TYR A 25 -3.41 -0.28 13.83
C TYR A 25 -2.18 -0.96 14.43
N ILE A 26 -1.17 -1.12 13.60
CA ILE A 26 0.16 -1.60 13.95
C ILE A 26 1.11 -0.41 13.82
N ASN A 27 1.83 -0.08 14.89
CA ASN A 27 2.66 1.13 14.94
C ASN A 27 4.01 1.01 14.20
N SER A 28 4.35 -0.18 13.72
CA SER A 28 5.58 -0.45 12.97
C SER A 28 5.33 -1.51 11.92
N SER A 29 5.72 -1.25 10.68
CA SER A 29 5.73 -2.24 9.61
C SER A 29 6.96 -3.15 9.64
N SER A 30 7.86 -2.97 10.61
CA SER A 30 9.13 -3.69 10.74
C SER A 30 9.11 -4.68 11.89
N ILE A 31 8.09 -5.54 11.94
CA ILE A 31 7.94 -6.58 12.96
C ILE A 31 8.58 -7.87 12.43
N SER A 32 9.51 -8.43 13.21
CA SER A 32 10.15 -9.70 12.87
C SER A 32 9.13 -10.85 12.83
N PRO A 33 9.35 -11.87 11.99
CA PRO A 33 8.45 -13.02 11.93
C PRO A 33 8.33 -13.69 13.30
N ARG A 34 7.16 -14.28 13.59
CA ARG A 34 6.95 -15.00 14.86
C ARG A 34 7.73 -16.30 14.94
N ARG A 35 7.94 -16.93 13.79
CA ARG A 35 8.51 -18.27 13.66
C ARG A 35 9.40 -18.36 12.43
N VAL A 36 10.32 -19.31 12.45
CA VAL A 36 11.12 -19.71 11.30
C VAL A 36 11.24 -21.23 11.28
N TRP A 37 11.43 -21.81 10.10
CA TRP A 37 11.73 -23.22 9.93
C TRP A 37 13.25 -23.42 9.98
N ASP A 38 13.73 -24.13 11.00
CA ASP A 38 15.09 -24.64 11.05
C ASP A 38 15.17 -25.91 10.20
N LEU A 39 15.89 -25.82 9.09
CA LEU A 39 16.01 -26.91 8.13
C LEU A 39 16.89 -28.05 8.68
N TYR A 40 17.83 -27.80 9.58
CA TYR A 40 18.67 -28.86 10.13
C TYR A 40 17.90 -29.72 11.12
N SER A 41 17.22 -29.11 12.08
CA SER A 41 16.39 -29.86 13.04
C SER A 41 15.04 -30.30 12.46
N ASN A 42 14.66 -29.77 11.30
CA ASN A 42 13.37 -29.95 10.65
C ASN A 42 12.20 -29.56 11.57
N ARG A 43 12.31 -28.39 12.22
CA ARG A 43 11.29 -27.87 13.15
C ARG A 43 11.03 -26.40 12.95
N VAL A 44 9.79 -26.00 13.17
CA VAL A 44 9.42 -24.60 13.32
C VAL A 44 9.83 -24.14 14.72
N LEU A 45 10.69 -23.14 14.78
CA LEU A 45 11.17 -22.52 16.00
C LEU A 45 10.53 -21.14 16.17
N PRO A 46 10.26 -20.70 17.41
CA PRO A 46 9.96 -19.31 17.66
C PRO A 46 11.16 -18.45 17.30
N TYR A 47 10.93 -17.31 16.66
CA TYR A 47 11.99 -16.46 16.14
C TYR A 47 12.98 -15.99 17.22
N TYR A 48 12.50 -15.71 18.43
CA TYR A 48 13.33 -15.30 19.57
C TYR A 48 14.37 -16.35 20.01
N ALA A 49 14.25 -17.61 19.54
CA ALA A 49 15.24 -18.66 19.81
C ALA A 49 16.53 -18.47 19.00
N LEU A 50 16.50 -17.71 17.92
CA LEU A 50 17.66 -17.46 17.08
C LEU A 50 18.68 -16.58 17.81
N PRO A 51 19.98 -16.72 17.50
CA PRO A 51 20.99 -15.80 17.98
C PRO A 51 20.66 -14.37 17.51
N PRO A 52 20.74 -13.35 18.40
CA PRO A 52 20.49 -11.97 18.03
C PRO A 52 21.55 -11.50 17.02
N HIS A 53 21.11 -10.81 15.98
CA HIS A 53 22.02 -10.20 15.00
C HIS A 53 22.34 -8.74 15.39
N PRO A 54 23.60 -8.28 15.26
CA PRO A 54 23.99 -6.94 15.74
C PRO A 54 23.44 -5.77 14.91
N SER A 55 23.15 -5.98 13.62
CA SER A 55 22.87 -4.90 12.65
C SER A 55 21.48 -4.93 12.02
N THR A 56 20.73 -6.02 12.18
CA THR A 56 19.41 -6.21 11.56
C THR A 56 18.44 -6.86 12.55
N HIS A 57 17.16 -6.52 12.45
CA HIS A 57 16.12 -7.18 13.23
C HIS A 57 15.88 -8.63 12.83
N ILE A 58 16.41 -9.08 11.66
CA ILE A 58 16.36 -10.45 11.14
C ILE A 58 17.77 -10.86 10.68
N PRO A 59 18.37 -11.95 11.19
CA PRO A 59 19.68 -12.44 10.77
C PRO A 59 19.75 -12.75 9.27
N HIS A 60 20.90 -12.50 8.62
CA HIS A 60 21.09 -12.76 7.18
C HIS A 60 21.02 -14.25 6.79
N ASN A 61 21.17 -15.18 7.75
CA ASN A 61 21.00 -16.61 7.50
C ASN A 61 19.54 -17.08 7.62
N VAL A 62 18.58 -16.17 7.84
CA VAL A 62 17.14 -16.44 7.70
C VAL A 62 16.72 -16.09 6.28
N TRP A 63 16.67 -17.10 5.42
CA TRP A 63 16.18 -16.95 4.05
C TRP A 63 14.66 -16.91 4.03
N THR A 64 14.09 -16.54 2.88
CA THR A 64 12.64 -16.57 2.67
C THR A 64 12.27 -17.54 1.56
N VAL A 65 11.08 -18.12 1.66
CA VAL A 65 10.47 -18.87 0.56
C VAL A 65 9.18 -18.18 0.18
N SER A 66 9.11 -17.75 -1.07
CA SER A 66 7.90 -17.22 -1.67
C SER A 66 7.35 -18.25 -2.65
N HIS A 67 6.04 -18.36 -2.76
CA HIS A 67 5.44 -19.34 -3.67
C HIS A 67 4.06 -18.92 -4.17
N SER A 68 3.65 -19.48 -5.30
CA SER A 68 2.26 -19.39 -5.71
C SER A 68 1.39 -20.40 -4.95
N TRP A 69 0.21 -19.93 -4.58
CA TRP A 69 -0.85 -20.78 -4.05
C TRP A 69 -1.63 -21.42 -5.20
N LEU A 70 -1.75 -22.74 -5.17
CA LEU A 70 -2.63 -23.50 -6.08
C LEU A 70 -4.09 -23.40 -5.65
N ASP A 71 -5.00 -23.88 -6.49
CA ASP A 71 -6.41 -24.03 -6.11
C ASP A 71 -6.56 -24.99 -4.91
N GLU A 72 -7.64 -24.85 -4.13
CA GLU A 72 -7.90 -25.74 -2.98
C GLU A 72 -7.97 -27.21 -3.40
N ALA A 73 -8.55 -27.48 -4.57
CA ALA A 73 -8.63 -28.83 -5.13
C ALA A 73 -7.25 -29.45 -5.38
N ASP A 74 -6.23 -28.65 -5.68
CA ASP A 74 -4.88 -29.14 -6.00
C ASP A 74 -3.92 -29.11 -4.80
N ARG A 75 -4.46 -28.82 -3.61
CA ARG A 75 -3.74 -28.83 -2.34
C ARG A 75 -4.28 -29.92 -1.43
N THR A 76 -3.41 -30.41 -0.56
CA THR A 76 -3.74 -31.35 0.51
C THR A 76 -3.32 -30.75 1.84
N PRO A 77 -4.21 -30.65 2.84
CA PRO A 77 -3.83 -30.28 4.19
C PRO A 77 -3.02 -31.41 4.84
N VAL A 78 -1.79 -31.12 5.27
CA VAL A 78 -0.87 -32.11 5.86
C VAL A 78 -0.58 -31.75 7.31
N LEU A 79 -0.97 -32.61 8.24
CA LEU A 79 -0.54 -32.50 9.64
C LEU A 79 0.89 -33.01 9.77
N THR A 80 1.78 -32.22 10.38
CA THR A 80 3.21 -32.53 10.42
C THR A 80 3.83 -32.27 11.78
N ALA A 81 4.78 -33.12 12.18
CA ALA A 81 5.57 -32.90 13.39
C ALA A 81 6.48 -31.66 13.29
N ILE A 82 6.74 -31.15 12.08
CA ILE A 82 7.61 -29.98 11.83
C ILE A 82 7.08 -28.74 12.58
N ASN A 83 5.77 -28.49 12.56
CA ASN A 83 5.12 -27.43 13.35
C ASN A 83 4.49 -27.95 14.65
N GLY A 84 4.90 -29.13 15.12
CA GLY A 84 4.36 -29.76 16.32
C GLY A 84 2.91 -30.25 16.19
N ASN A 85 2.43 -30.52 14.97
CA ASN A 85 1.03 -30.86 14.68
C ASN A 85 0.05 -29.77 15.15
N ALA A 86 0.50 -28.51 15.14
CA ALA A 86 -0.29 -27.39 15.65
C ALA A 86 -1.33 -26.89 14.64
N TRP A 87 -1.08 -27.02 13.34
CA TRP A 87 -2.05 -26.73 12.27
C TRP A 87 -1.73 -27.54 11.01
N PRO A 88 -2.71 -27.85 10.15
CA PRO A 88 -2.44 -28.47 8.86
C PRO A 88 -1.71 -27.51 7.91
N VAL A 89 -0.72 -28.03 7.19
CA VAL A 89 0.06 -27.30 6.19
C VAL A 89 -0.50 -27.60 4.81
N PRO A 90 -1.04 -26.61 4.07
CA PRO A 90 -1.57 -26.83 2.74
C PRO A 90 -0.45 -26.98 1.72
N LEU A 91 -0.25 -28.18 1.18
CA LEU A 91 0.79 -28.48 0.19
C LEU A 91 0.19 -28.86 -1.16
N PRO A 92 0.82 -28.52 -2.29
CA PRO A 92 0.46 -29.08 -3.59
C PRO A 92 0.43 -30.61 -3.58
N ARG A 93 -0.49 -31.20 -4.36
CA ARG A 93 -0.49 -32.64 -4.58
C ARG A 93 0.80 -33.06 -5.30
N GLY A 94 1.42 -34.14 -4.81
CA GLY A 94 2.64 -34.69 -5.41
C GLY A 94 3.94 -34.03 -4.94
N THR A 95 3.91 -33.14 -3.95
CA THR A 95 5.12 -32.63 -3.27
C THR A 95 5.10 -32.96 -1.77
N SER A 96 6.22 -32.70 -1.10
CA SER A 96 6.37 -32.86 0.34
C SER A 96 7.31 -31.80 0.92
N LEU A 97 7.18 -31.53 2.21
CA LEU A 97 8.12 -30.66 2.93
C LEU A 97 9.54 -31.23 2.91
N ASP A 98 9.72 -32.54 2.83
CA ASP A 98 11.04 -33.16 2.74
C ASP A 98 11.73 -32.84 1.41
N HIS A 99 11.00 -32.85 0.29
CA HIS A 99 11.54 -32.43 -1.01
C HIS A 99 11.99 -30.97 -0.99
N ILE A 100 11.13 -30.09 -0.48
CA ILE A 100 11.41 -28.65 -0.35
C ILE A 100 12.64 -28.45 0.56
N ARG A 101 12.68 -29.15 1.71
CA ARG A 101 13.80 -29.07 2.66
C ARG A 101 15.13 -29.47 2.03
N VAL A 102 15.17 -30.60 1.32
CA VAL A 102 16.40 -31.08 0.65
C VAL A 102 16.89 -30.06 -0.36
N GLU A 103 15.97 -29.49 -1.14
CA GLU A 103 16.31 -28.44 -2.11
C GLU A 103 16.91 -27.20 -1.43
N LEU A 104 16.24 -26.67 -0.40
CA LEU A 104 16.70 -25.50 0.35
C LEU A 104 18.06 -25.74 1.02
N LEU A 105 18.27 -26.92 1.61
CA LEU A 105 19.55 -27.31 2.20
C LEU A 105 20.68 -27.38 1.15
N ASN A 106 20.39 -27.91 -0.04
CA ASN A 106 21.36 -27.95 -1.14
C ASN A 106 21.72 -26.55 -1.67
N MET A 107 20.81 -25.57 -1.53
CA MET A 107 21.09 -24.17 -1.84
C MET A 107 21.87 -23.45 -0.73
N GLY A 108 22.05 -24.07 0.44
CA GLY A 108 22.78 -23.51 1.58
C GLY A 108 21.92 -22.77 2.60
N ALA A 109 20.58 -22.90 2.54
CA ALA A 109 19.70 -22.33 3.55
C ALA A 109 19.84 -23.07 4.90
N GLU A 110 19.77 -22.32 5.99
CA GLU A 110 19.78 -22.86 7.36
C GLU A 110 18.41 -22.68 8.03
N TYR A 111 17.97 -21.41 8.09
CA TYR A 111 16.66 -21.01 8.60
C TYR A 111 15.86 -20.40 7.45
N VAL A 112 14.58 -20.74 7.40
CA VAL A 112 13.70 -20.27 6.33
C VAL A 112 12.40 -19.77 6.92
N TRP A 113 11.97 -18.58 6.48
CA TRP A 113 10.58 -18.19 6.62
C TRP A 113 9.76 -18.70 5.44
N LEU A 114 8.80 -19.57 5.72
CA LEU A 114 7.83 -20.11 4.77
C LEU A 114 6.44 -19.91 5.38
N ASP A 115 5.59 -19.10 4.76
CA ASP A 115 4.29 -18.67 5.27
C ASP A 115 3.41 -19.86 5.73
N VAL A 116 3.28 -20.93 4.95
CA VAL A 116 2.46 -22.10 5.28
C VAL A 116 2.93 -22.87 6.52
N LEU A 117 4.21 -22.70 6.90
CA LEU A 117 4.79 -23.29 8.11
C LEU A 117 4.94 -22.30 9.27
N CYS A 118 5.21 -21.03 8.99
CA CYS A 118 5.57 -20.04 9.99
C CYS A 118 4.36 -19.24 10.48
N LEU A 119 3.32 -19.12 9.64
CA LEU A 119 2.00 -18.62 10.02
C LEU A 119 1.08 -19.79 10.32
N ARG A 120 0.28 -19.63 11.38
CA ARG A 120 -0.78 -20.58 11.71
C ARG A 120 -1.81 -20.59 10.59
N GLN A 121 -2.12 -21.76 10.04
CA GLN A 121 -3.09 -21.91 8.96
C GLN A 121 -4.48 -22.22 9.51
N ARG A 122 -5.52 -22.00 8.69
CA ARG A 122 -6.88 -22.46 9.01
C ARG A 122 -6.88 -23.96 9.24
N GLY A 123 -7.60 -24.41 10.25
CA GLY A 123 -7.62 -25.82 10.61
C GLY A 123 -8.65 -26.16 11.67
N ARG A 124 -8.16 -26.50 12.86
CA ARG A 124 -9.01 -26.98 13.95
C ARG A 124 -9.74 -25.80 14.62
N PRO A 125 -11.04 -25.95 14.97
CA PRO A 125 -11.81 -24.87 15.59
C PRO A 125 -11.16 -24.27 16.85
N GLU A 126 -10.50 -25.08 17.68
CA GLU A 126 -9.82 -24.63 18.91
C GLU A 126 -8.60 -23.73 18.66
N ASP A 127 -8.00 -23.80 17.47
CA ASP A 127 -6.83 -23.01 17.09
C ASP A 127 -7.22 -21.67 16.42
N GLU A 128 -8.49 -21.49 16.03
CA GLU A 128 -8.93 -20.35 15.23
C GLU A 128 -8.83 -19.02 15.98
N ALA A 129 -9.17 -18.98 17.27
CA ALA A 129 -9.03 -17.74 18.06
C ALA A 129 -7.57 -17.26 18.13
N VAL A 130 -6.63 -18.20 18.32
CA VAL A 130 -5.20 -17.90 18.34
C VAL A 130 -4.72 -17.50 16.94
N ARG A 131 -5.22 -18.16 15.89
CA ARG A 131 -4.89 -17.82 14.50
C ARG A 131 -5.31 -16.39 14.16
N ILE A 132 -6.55 -16.01 14.50
CA ILE A 132 -7.08 -14.67 14.23
C ILE A 132 -6.22 -13.61 14.93
N GLU A 133 -5.87 -13.83 16.20
CA GLU A 133 -5.02 -12.90 16.95
C GLU A 133 -3.59 -12.83 16.40
N GLU A 134 -2.99 -13.96 16.01
CA GLU A 134 -1.69 -13.95 15.34
C GLU A 134 -1.75 -13.22 13.99
N TRP A 135 -2.77 -13.49 13.16
CA TRP A 135 -2.91 -12.91 11.83
C TRP A 135 -3.14 -11.42 11.85
N ARG A 136 -3.84 -10.92 12.87
CA ARG A 136 -4.08 -9.49 13.08
C ARG A 136 -2.80 -8.66 12.98
N LEU A 137 -1.68 -9.18 13.51
CA LEU A 137 -0.36 -8.56 13.46
C LEU A 137 0.54 -9.16 12.36
N ASP A 138 0.59 -10.49 12.26
CA ASP A 138 1.61 -11.18 11.47
C ASP A 138 1.32 -11.08 9.97
N ILE A 139 0.06 -11.09 9.50
CA ILE A 139 -0.26 -10.95 8.07
C ILE A 139 0.12 -9.57 7.52
N PRO A 140 -0.28 -8.45 8.16
CA PRO A 140 0.14 -7.13 7.70
C PRO A 140 1.64 -6.93 7.73
N THR A 141 2.41 -7.74 8.47
CA THR A 141 3.85 -7.52 8.68
C THR A 141 4.76 -8.44 7.86
N ILE A 142 4.20 -9.32 7.01
CA ILE A 142 5.02 -10.33 6.31
C ILE A 142 6.04 -9.72 5.36
N GLY A 143 5.69 -8.59 4.71
CA GLY A 143 6.56 -7.94 3.74
C GLY A 143 7.89 -7.48 4.34
N HIS A 144 7.95 -7.24 5.66
CA HIS A 144 9.21 -6.96 6.34
C HIS A 144 10.21 -8.10 6.20
N THR A 145 9.74 -9.34 6.25
CA THR A 145 10.58 -10.55 6.14
C THR A 145 11.27 -10.64 4.78
N TYR A 146 10.64 -10.12 3.73
CA TYR A 146 11.18 -10.06 2.37
C TYR A 146 11.96 -8.77 2.05
N SER A 147 11.90 -7.77 2.94
CA SER A 147 12.48 -6.44 2.73
C SER A 147 14.00 -6.36 2.94
N LEU A 148 14.62 -7.45 3.41
CA LEU A 148 16.06 -7.49 3.68
C LEU A 148 16.86 -7.51 2.38
N LEU A 149 17.81 -6.60 2.28
CA LEU A 149 18.77 -6.59 1.18
C LEU A 149 19.75 -7.76 1.32
N ASP A 150 20.16 -8.31 0.18
CA ASP A 150 21.17 -9.37 0.07
C ASP A 150 20.83 -10.69 0.79
N VAL A 151 19.55 -10.89 1.15
CA VAL A 151 19.06 -12.16 1.72
C VAL A 151 18.33 -12.94 0.63
N PRO A 152 18.72 -14.20 0.36
CA PRO A 152 18.07 -14.99 -0.67
C PRO A 152 16.59 -15.29 -0.37
N CYS A 153 15.77 -15.18 -1.41
CA CYS A 153 14.40 -15.64 -1.45
C CYS A 153 14.25 -16.76 -2.49
N VAL A 154 13.94 -17.96 -2.06
CA VAL A 154 13.65 -19.07 -2.99
C VAL A 154 12.20 -18.95 -3.44
N THR A 155 11.99 -18.66 -4.72
CA THR A 155 10.66 -18.41 -5.29
C THR A 155 10.18 -19.59 -6.13
N TYR A 156 9.11 -20.25 -5.68
CA TYR A 156 8.41 -21.29 -6.44
C TYR A 156 7.29 -20.68 -7.28
N PHE A 157 7.58 -20.41 -8.55
CA PHE A 157 6.68 -19.68 -9.45
C PHE A 157 5.36 -20.40 -9.77
N ASN A 158 5.39 -21.73 -9.83
CA ASN A 158 4.27 -22.57 -10.28
C ASN A 158 3.52 -23.30 -9.15
N GLY A 159 4.03 -23.22 -7.93
CA GLY A 159 3.46 -23.82 -6.74
C GLY A 159 4.58 -24.30 -5.83
N LEU A 160 4.40 -24.20 -4.52
CA LEU A 160 5.41 -24.58 -3.53
C LEU A 160 5.95 -26.00 -3.79
N GLY A 161 7.27 -26.14 -3.96
CA GLY A 161 7.90 -27.44 -4.20
C GLY A 161 7.57 -28.10 -5.55
N LEU A 162 6.98 -27.37 -6.50
CA LEU A 162 6.76 -27.82 -7.87
C LEU A 162 7.88 -27.37 -8.81
N PRO A 163 8.11 -28.07 -9.93
CA PRO A 163 9.13 -27.68 -10.90
C PRO A 163 8.95 -26.27 -11.46
N PHE A 164 10.08 -25.62 -11.75
CA PHE A 164 10.08 -24.36 -12.47
C PHE A 164 9.79 -24.58 -13.96
N ASP A 165 8.61 -24.17 -14.40
CA ASP A 165 8.18 -24.11 -15.79
C ASP A 165 8.15 -22.64 -16.28
N PRO A 166 9.11 -22.22 -17.13
CA PRO A 166 9.10 -20.90 -17.77
C PRO A 166 8.23 -20.85 -19.03
N SER A 167 7.44 -21.89 -19.33
CA SER A 167 6.62 -21.94 -20.53
C SER A 167 5.61 -20.81 -20.59
N SER A 168 5.25 -20.41 -21.81
CA SER A 168 4.22 -19.40 -22.03
C SER A 168 2.84 -19.85 -21.52
N THR A 169 2.60 -21.15 -21.37
CA THR A 169 1.38 -21.71 -20.80
C THR A 169 1.34 -21.49 -19.29
N ALA A 170 2.42 -21.82 -18.57
CA ALA A 170 2.52 -21.59 -17.12
C ALA A 170 2.39 -20.09 -16.77
N LEU A 171 3.06 -19.23 -17.54
CA LEU A 171 3.02 -17.77 -17.37
C LEU A 171 1.62 -17.16 -17.48
N LYS A 172 0.70 -17.78 -18.25
CA LYS A 172 -0.68 -17.32 -18.41
C LYS A 172 -1.61 -17.74 -17.28
N SER A 173 -1.16 -18.66 -16.42
CA SER A 173 -1.98 -19.11 -15.29
C SER A 173 -2.24 -17.96 -14.33
N LYS A 174 -3.51 -17.75 -13.95
CA LYS A 174 -3.89 -16.81 -12.88
C LYS A 174 -3.23 -17.15 -11.53
N ARG A 175 -2.82 -18.42 -11.34
CA ARG A 175 -2.14 -18.90 -10.14
C ARG A 175 -0.62 -18.73 -10.23
N HIS A 176 -0.04 -18.44 -11.39
CA HIS A 176 1.38 -18.17 -11.52
C HIS A 176 1.79 -17.00 -10.61
N TRP A 177 2.94 -17.10 -9.96
CA TRP A 177 3.38 -16.13 -8.95
C TRP A 177 3.38 -14.67 -9.46
N LEU A 178 3.86 -14.44 -10.68
CA LEU A 178 3.86 -13.10 -11.32
C LEU A 178 2.45 -12.49 -11.50
N ASN A 179 1.41 -13.31 -11.44
CA ASN A 179 0.02 -12.90 -11.64
C ASN A 179 -0.74 -12.83 -10.31
N ARG A 180 -0.13 -13.09 -9.16
CA ARG A 180 -0.79 -13.04 -7.85
C ARG A 180 -0.48 -11.73 -7.12
N VAL A 181 -1.53 -11.04 -6.66
CA VAL A 181 -1.41 -9.80 -5.88
C VAL A 181 -0.62 -10.04 -4.60
N TRP A 182 -0.90 -11.14 -3.90
CA TRP A 182 -0.22 -11.51 -2.66
C TRP A 182 1.31 -11.54 -2.80
N ALA A 183 1.82 -11.93 -3.97
CA ALA A 183 3.26 -11.97 -4.24
C ALA A 183 3.92 -10.58 -4.28
N LEU A 184 3.16 -9.48 -4.37
CA LEU A 184 3.74 -8.13 -4.44
C LEU A 184 4.50 -7.75 -3.16
N GLN A 185 3.96 -8.09 -2.00
CA GLN A 185 4.62 -7.87 -0.71
C GLN A 185 5.81 -8.82 -0.46
N GLU A 186 6.01 -9.82 -1.32
CA GLU A 186 7.10 -10.81 -1.26
C GLU A 186 8.19 -10.55 -2.31
N THR A 187 8.08 -9.45 -3.05
CA THR A 187 9.06 -9.08 -4.08
C THR A 187 10.40 -8.67 -3.45
N THR A 188 11.49 -9.22 -3.96
CA THR A 188 12.86 -8.91 -3.53
C THR A 188 13.84 -9.09 -4.69
N THR A 189 14.93 -8.31 -4.69
CA THR A 189 15.98 -8.35 -5.71
C THR A 189 16.86 -9.61 -5.64
N CYS A 190 16.76 -10.39 -4.56
CA CYS A 190 17.66 -11.51 -4.25
C CYS A 190 16.95 -12.87 -4.39
N TRP A 191 16.34 -13.11 -5.55
CA TRP A 191 15.54 -14.31 -5.78
C TRP A 191 16.34 -15.48 -6.38
N LEU A 192 15.99 -16.70 -5.99
CA LEU A 192 16.48 -17.96 -6.52
C LEU A 192 15.28 -18.80 -7.00
N PRO A 193 15.26 -19.36 -8.22
CA PRO A 193 14.14 -20.17 -8.66
C PRO A 193 14.09 -21.50 -7.91
N GLY A 194 13.04 -21.71 -7.13
CA GLY A 194 12.70 -23.03 -6.59
C GLY A 194 12.15 -23.95 -7.69
N GLY A 195 12.44 -25.24 -7.59
CA GLY A 195 12.06 -26.27 -8.54
C GLY A 195 12.85 -26.24 -9.85
N ALA A 196 13.92 -25.45 -9.95
CA ALA A 196 14.77 -25.40 -11.13
C ALA A 196 15.65 -26.66 -11.22
N THR A 197 15.50 -27.41 -12.32
CA THR A 197 16.45 -28.47 -12.66
C THR A 197 17.62 -27.82 -13.39
N GLY A 198 18.87 -28.04 -12.94
CA GLY A 198 20.07 -27.23 -13.26
C GLY A 198 20.49 -27.04 -14.73
N ALA A 199 19.66 -27.38 -15.71
CA ALA A 199 19.85 -27.00 -17.11
C ALA A 199 19.32 -25.58 -17.37
N VAL A 200 20.23 -24.61 -17.52
CA VAL A 200 19.86 -23.28 -18.01
C VAL A 200 19.42 -23.39 -19.47
N SER A 201 18.12 -23.28 -19.72
CA SER A 201 17.57 -23.20 -21.08
C SER A 201 17.43 -21.73 -21.52
N PRO A 202 17.40 -21.45 -22.83
CA PRO A 202 17.10 -20.10 -23.33
C PRO A 202 15.79 -19.53 -22.77
N ALA A 203 14.78 -20.38 -22.53
CA ALA A 203 13.50 -19.97 -21.95
C ALA A 203 13.65 -19.48 -20.51
N VAL A 204 14.49 -20.15 -19.69
CA VAL A 204 14.83 -19.69 -18.33
C VAL A 204 15.52 -18.32 -18.43
N THR A 205 16.56 -18.19 -19.25
CA THR A 205 17.28 -16.91 -19.39
C THR A 205 16.36 -15.76 -19.82
N SER A 206 15.49 -15.99 -20.82
CA SER A 206 14.51 -14.99 -21.26
C SER A 206 13.50 -14.64 -20.17
N PHE A 207 13.05 -15.61 -19.37
CA PHE A 207 12.16 -15.35 -18.24
C PHE A 207 12.80 -14.36 -17.27
N PHE A 208 14.03 -14.65 -16.80
CA PHE A 208 14.71 -13.79 -15.84
C PHE A 208 15.00 -12.40 -16.43
N HIS A 209 15.48 -12.33 -17.67
CA HIS A 209 15.74 -11.07 -18.34
C HIS A 209 14.50 -10.17 -18.44
N ASN A 210 13.35 -10.75 -18.81
CA ASN A 210 12.11 -10.00 -19.01
C ASN A 210 11.44 -9.56 -17.70
N HIS A 211 11.63 -10.31 -16.61
CA HIS A 211 10.91 -10.08 -15.35
C HIS A 211 11.78 -9.50 -14.23
N TRP A 212 13.09 -9.35 -14.44
CA TRP A 212 13.99 -8.69 -13.49
C TRP A 212 13.54 -7.26 -13.13
N GLY A 213 13.00 -6.53 -14.11
CA GLY A 213 12.55 -5.14 -13.95
C GLY A 213 11.24 -4.98 -13.16
N LEU A 214 10.45 -6.04 -12.97
CA LEU A 214 9.26 -6.03 -12.12
C LEU A 214 9.61 -5.93 -10.62
N ILE A 215 10.91 -6.05 -10.27
CA ILE A 215 11.37 -6.45 -8.95
C ILE A 215 12.29 -5.41 -8.27
N VAL A 216 12.55 -4.24 -8.88
CA VAL A 216 13.49 -3.26 -8.31
C VAL A 216 12.78 -2.09 -7.62
N CYS A 217 13.01 -2.03 -6.31
CA CYS A 217 13.07 -0.89 -5.39
C CYS A 217 12.16 0.30 -5.69
N PHE A 218 11.01 0.23 -5.02
CA PHE A 218 10.24 1.37 -4.54
C PHE A 218 11.20 2.42 -3.94
N GLY A 219 11.18 3.67 -4.38
CA GLY A 219 11.88 4.76 -3.69
C GLY A 219 11.54 6.18 -4.15
N ASP A 220 10.59 6.33 -5.07
CA ASP A 220 10.25 7.60 -5.71
C ASP A 220 8.76 7.67 -6.12
N VAL A 221 8.34 8.76 -6.77
CA VAL A 221 6.95 8.96 -7.26
C VAL A 221 6.48 7.84 -8.21
N TRP A 222 7.39 7.07 -8.80
CA TRP A 222 7.05 5.92 -9.64
C TRP A 222 6.53 4.73 -8.82
N GLU A 223 6.71 4.73 -7.50
CA GLU A 223 6.15 3.74 -6.57
C GLU A 223 4.64 3.59 -6.77
N LEU A 224 3.88 4.69 -6.75
CA LEU A 224 2.42 4.64 -6.80
C LEU A 224 1.89 4.19 -8.18
N VAL A 225 2.47 4.69 -9.27
CA VAL A 225 2.03 4.33 -10.63
C VAL A 225 2.29 2.85 -10.90
N ARG A 226 3.48 2.36 -10.54
CA ARG A 226 3.83 0.95 -10.66
C ARG A 226 2.97 0.09 -9.74
N ALA A 227 2.73 0.53 -8.51
CA ALA A 227 1.83 -0.16 -7.57
C ALA A 227 0.44 -0.32 -8.18
N ILE A 228 -0.17 0.75 -8.68
CA ILE A 228 -1.51 0.71 -9.29
C ILE A 228 -1.50 -0.23 -10.50
N ALA A 229 -0.50 -0.15 -11.38
CA ALA A 229 -0.41 -1.01 -12.56
C ALA A 229 -0.31 -2.50 -12.20
N GLU A 230 0.51 -2.83 -11.20
CA GLU A 230 0.66 -4.21 -10.74
C GLU A 230 -0.59 -4.71 -10.01
N LEU A 231 -1.22 -3.86 -9.18
CA LEU A 231 -2.49 -4.20 -8.54
C LEU A 231 -3.58 -4.45 -9.59
N GLN A 232 -3.71 -3.58 -10.60
CA GLN A 232 -4.67 -3.75 -11.71
C GLN A 232 -4.45 -5.06 -12.46
N ARG A 233 -3.20 -5.38 -12.78
CA ARG A 233 -2.81 -6.53 -13.62
C ARG A 233 -2.96 -7.87 -12.91
N ARG A 234 -2.73 -7.94 -11.59
CA ARG A 234 -2.65 -9.20 -10.85
C ARG A 234 -3.99 -9.67 -10.27
N HIS A 235 -4.16 -10.98 -10.15
CA HIS A 235 -5.30 -11.65 -9.56
C HIS A 235 -5.18 -11.79 -8.04
N CYS A 236 -6.31 -11.65 -7.34
CA CYS A 236 -6.50 -11.96 -5.94
C CYS A 236 -7.79 -12.77 -5.76
N ASP A 237 -7.85 -13.60 -4.72
CA ASP A 237 -9.10 -14.28 -4.32
C ASP A 237 -9.92 -13.40 -3.36
N ASN A 238 -9.24 -12.48 -2.65
CA ASN A 238 -9.84 -11.49 -1.77
C ASN A 238 -9.33 -10.09 -2.14
N GLU A 239 -10.23 -9.12 -2.37
CA GLU A 239 -9.84 -7.74 -2.69
C GLU A 239 -9.07 -7.04 -1.56
N LEU A 240 -9.22 -7.47 -0.31
CA LEU A 240 -8.40 -6.99 0.82
C LEU A 240 -6.90 -7.29 0.63
N ASP A 241 -6.56 -8.31 -0.16
CA ASP A 241 -5.16 -8.62 -0.48
C ASP A 241 -4.50 -7.49 -1.28
N ARG A 242 -5.26 -6.79 -2.14
CA ARG A 242 -4.75 -5.64 -2.90
C ARG A 242 -4.46 -4.45 -2.02
N ILE A 243 -5.33 -4.19 -1.04
CA ILE A 243 -5.12 -3.14 -0.04
C ILE A 243 -3.88 -3.46 0.80
N SER A 244 -3.76 -4.70 1.27
CA SER A 244 -2.61 -5.15 2.08
C SER A 244 -1.29 -5.07 1.29
N ALA A 245 -1.30 -5.54 0.03
CA ALA A 245 -0.14 -5.46 -0.86
C ALA A 245 0.29 -4.00 -1.11
N LEU A 246 -0.66 -3.08 -1.30
CA LEU A 246 -0.38 -1.66 -1.50
C LEU A 246 0.43 -1.07 -0.34
N ALA A 247 0.10 -1.42 0.91
CA ALA A 247 0.73 -0.86 2.11
C ALA A 247 2.25 -1.08 2.12
N TYR A 248 2.72 -2.28 1.77
CA TYR A 248 4.16 -2.54 1.66
C TYR A 248 4.78 -1.96 0.39
N THR A 249 4.05 -2.00 -0.71
CA THR A 249 4.49 -1.46 -2.00
C THR A 249 4.81 0.04 -1.89
N VAL A 250 4.06 0.79 -1.09
CA VAL A 250 4.26 2.23 -0.85
C VAL A 250 4.91 2.53 0.51
N ARG A 251 5.51 1.53 1.17
CA ARG A 251 6.35 1.67 2.36
C ARG A 251 5.66 2.39 3.54
N CYS A 252 4.43 2.00 3.84
CA CYS A 252 3.77 2.48 5.05
C CYS A 252 4.62 2.16 6.30
N ARG A 253 4.80 3.16 7.19
CA ARG A 253 5.55 3.00 8.45
C ARG A 253 4.71 2.32 9.53
N THR A 254 3.43 2.65 9.55
CA THR A 254 2.39 2.02 10.36
C THR A 254 1.46 1.26 9.41
N LEU A 255 0.70 0.29 9.92
CA LEU A 255 -0.16 -0.54 9.08
C LEU A 255 -1.55 -0.68 9.71
N PRO A 256 -2.62 -0.86 8.92
CA PRO A 256 -3.89 -1.30 9.44
C PRO A 256 -3.76 -2.71 10.03
N VAL A 257 -4.55 -3.03 11.05
CA VAL A 257 -4.73 -4.41 11.50
C VAL A 257 -5.47 -5.22 10.43
N TYR A 258 -5.12 -6.50 10.26
CA TYR A 258 -5.83 -7.36 9.33
C TYR A 258 -7.14 -7.89 9.94
N SER A 259 -8.24 -7.72 9.22
CA SER A 259 -9.53 -8.29 9.55
C SER A 259 -10.20 -8.85 8.29
N GLU A 260 -10.48 -10.15 8.29
CA GLU A 260 -11.05 -10.85 7.13
C GLU A 260 -12.46 -10.37 6.78
N GLN A 261 -13.18 -9.81 7.75
CA GLN A 261 -14.57 -9.36 7.61
C GLN A 261 -14.69 -7.85 7.35
N GLN A 262 -13.57 -7.13 7.22
CA GLN A 262 -13.61 -5.69 7.06
C GLN A 262 -14.20 -5.31 5.69
N PRO A 263 -15.20 -4.40 5.64
CA PRO A 263 -15.67 -3.86 4.38
C PRO A 263 -14.54 -3.18 3.59
N LEU A 264 -14.57 -3.33 2.27
CA LEU A 264 -13.46 -2.92 1.41
C LEU A 264 -13.17 -1.41 1.45
N GLU A 265 -14.22 -0.59 1.43
CA GLU A 265 -14.07 0.88 1.51
C GLU A 265 -13.60 1.33 2.89
N ASP A 266 -13.98 0.63 3.97
CA ASP A 266 -13.48 0.91 5.30
C ASP A 266 -11.99 0.56 5.40
N ALA A 267 -11.58 -0.61 4.87
CA ALA A 267 -10.17 -1.00 4.81
C ALA A 267 -9.34 0.01 4.00
N TRP A 268 -9.90 0.53 2.91
CA TRP A 268 -9.26 1.56 2.10
C TRP A 268 -9.14 2.88 2.87
N ALA A 269 -10.21 3.36 3.50
CA ALA A 269 -10.21 4.57 4.31
C ALA A 269 -9.21 4.49 5.47
N ILE A 270 -9.09 3.32 6.12
CA ILE A 270 -8.07 3.09 7.15
C ILE A 270 -6.67 3.12 6.53
N LEU A 271 -6.42 2.42 5.41
CA LEU A 271 -5.10 2.41 4.77
C LEU A 271 -4.62 3.83 4.42
N ILE A 272 -5.51 4.71 3.93
CA ILE A 272 -5.16 6.10 3.59
C ILE A 272 -4.46 6.80 4.76
N LYS A 273 -4.89 6.57 6.00
CA LYS A 273 -4.26 7.15 7.19
C LYS A 273 -2.78 6.73 7.33
N HIS A 274 -2.47 5.50 6.93
CA HIS A 274 -1.12 4.90 7.01
C HIS A 274 -0.21 5.27 5.84
N LEU A 275 -0.79 5.72 4.72
CA LEU A 275 -0.02 6.11 3.54
C LEU A 275 0.91 7.28 3.86
N PRO A 276 2.16 7.25 3.34
CA PRO A 276 3.06 8.39 3.44
C PRO A 276 2.39 9.69 2.94
N PRO A 277 2.67 10.85 3.57
CA PRO A 277 2.00 12.10 3.21
C PRO A 277 2.10 12.48 1.73
N TYR A 278 3.22 12.17 1.08
CA TYR A 278 3.42 12.43 -0.34
C TYR A 278 2.57 11.51 -1.23
N ILE A 279 2.41 10.24 -0.87
CA ILE A 279 1.53 9.28 -1.58
C ILE A 279 0.08 9.75 -1.50
N ARG A 280 -0.37 10.22 -0.32
CA ARG A 280 -1.70 10.83 -0.17
C ARG A 280 -1.90 12.04 -1.07
N GLY A 281 -0.92 12.95 -1.12
CA GLY A 281 -0.95 14.11 -2.02
C GLY A 281 -1.09 13.72 -3.49
N LEU A 282 -0.36 12.68 -3.93
CA LEU A 282 -0.44 12.16 -5.29
C LEU A 282 -1.80 11.52 -5.61
N ILE A 283 -2.35 10.72 -4.70
CA ILE A 283 -3.68 10.11 -4.86
C ILE A 283 -4.75 11.19 -4.96
N PHE A 284 -4.70 12.20 -4.08
CA PHE A 284 -5.65 13.30 -4.10
C PHE A 284 -5.57 14.08 -5.41
N LEU A 285 -4.36 14.48 -5.82
CA LEU A 285 -4.16 15.21 -7.06
C LEU A 285 -4.73 14.46 -8.25
N ARG A 286 -4.42 13.17 -8.36
CA ARG A 286 -4.86 12.34 -9.48
C ARG A 286 -6.36 12.14 -9.49
N SER A 287 -6.96 11.94 -8.32
CA SER A 287 -8.43 11.90 -8.19
C SER A 287 -9.07 13.20 -8.64
N VAL A 288 -8.47 14.37 -8.34
CA VAL A 288 -8.97 15.67 -8.79
C VAL A 288 -8.84 15.84 -10.31
N GLU A 289 -7.76 15.37 -10.92
CA GLU A 289 -7.56 15.44 -12.38
C GLU A 289 -8.51 14.54 -13.15
N GLU A 290 -8.68 13.29 -12.72
CA GLU A 290 -9.51 12.29 -13.39
C GLU A 290 -11.01 12.44 -13.06
N HIS A 291 -11.32 12.94 -11.86
CA HIS A 291 -12.68 13.10 -11.36
C HIS A 291 -12.91 14.51 -10.78
N PRO A 292 -12.86 15.57 -11.62
CA PRO A 292 -12.95 16.95 -11.16
C PRO A 292 -14.28 17.29 -10.48
N SER A 293 -15.32 16.48 -10.70
CA SER A 293 -16.63 16.62 -10.05
C SER A 293 -16.72 16.03 -8.64
N GLN A 294 -15.72 15.25 -8.23
CA GLN A 294 -15.70 14.62 -6.92
C GLN A 294 -15.41 15.63 -5.81
N LEU A 295 -16.26 15.66 -4.80
CA LEU A 295 -16.11 16.54 -3.64
C LEU A 295 -15.36 15.88 -2.50
N ALA A 296 -15.43 14.55 -2.40
CA ALA A 296 -14.64 13.79 -1.45
C ALA A 296 -13.15 14.10 -1.62
N LEU A 297 -12.44 14.07 -0.49
CA LEU A 297 -10.99 14.23 -0.46
C LEU A 297 -10.31 13.01 -1.08
N TRP A 298 -10.88 11.83 -0.90
CA TRP A 298 -10.30 10.57 -1.36
C TRP A 298 -11.17 9.93 -2.46
N PRO A 299 -10.55 9.25 -3.44
CA PRO A 299 -11.27 8.34 -4.33
C PRO A 299 -11.80 7.15 -3.52
N SER A 300 -12.92 6.56 -3.95
CA SER A 300 -13.30 5.20 -3.52
C SER A 300 -12.24 4.20 -3.95
N TRP A 301 -12.21 3.02 -3.33
CA TRP A 301 -11.29 1.95 -3.73
C TRP A 301 -11.45 1.59 -5.21
N ALA A 302 -12.71 1.50 -5.68
CA ALA A 302 -13.01 1.21 -7.07
C ALA A 302 -12.52 2.28 -8.06
N GLN A 303 -12.51 3.56 -7.66
CA GLN A 303 -11.94 4.64 -8.45
C GLN A 303 -10.41 4.59 -8.42
N PHE A 304 -9.80 4.38 -7.25
CA PHE A 304 -8.35 4.26 -7.10
C PHE A 304 -7.77 3.17 -8.01
N LEU A 305 -8.41 2.00 -8.04
CA LEU A 305 -7.99 0.88 -8.90
C LEU A 305 -8.18 1.16 -10.40
N LYS A 306 -8.94 2.17 -10.80
CA LYS A 306 -9.17 2.53 -12.21
C LYS A 306 -8.34 3.71 -12.68
N LEU A 307 -7.53 4.29 -11.80
CA LEU A 307 -6.70 5.44 -12.15
C LEU A 307 -5.76 5.08 -13.33
N ASP A 308 -5.55 6.03 -14.25
CA ASP A 308 -4.80 5.81 -15.51
C ASP A 308 -3.28 5.70 -15.32
N VAL A 309 -2.75 4.47 -15.43
CA VAL A 309 -1.32 4.17 -15.19
C VAL A 309 -0.38 4.64 -16.30
N SER A 310 -0.90 5.15 -17.42
CA SER A 310 -0.08 5.77 -18.47
C SER A 310 0.48 7.16 -18.08
N TRP A 311 0.06 7.65 -16.92
CA TRP A 311 0.51 8.90 -16.35
C TRP A 311 2.04 8.94 -16.13
N HIS A 312 2.72 9.91 -16.75
CA HIS A 312 4.17 10.08 -16.68
C HIS A 312 4.60 11.21 -15.71
N PRO A 313 5.28 10.90 -14.60
CA PRO A 313 5.90 11.88 -13.70
C PRO A 313 6.94 12.82 -14.35
N LYS A 314 7.49 12.50 -15.53
CA LYS A 314 8.57 13.29 -16.16
C LYS A 314 8.19 14.73 -16.53
N ALA A 315 6.90 15.08 -16.53
CA ALA A 315 6.47 16.47 -16.71
C ALA A 315 6.66 17.32 -15.42
N TRP A 316 7.12 16.74 -14.32
CA TRP A 316 7.04 17.32 -12.97
C TRP A 316 8.39 17.27 -12.24
N THR A 317 9.31 18.14 -12.61
CA THR A 317 10.62 18.27 -11.92
C THR A 317 10.80 19.57 -11.15
N THR A 318 9.77 20.42 -10.99
CA THR A 318 9.95 21.70 -10.27
C THR A 318 9.01 22.01 -9.11
N ARG A 319 7.95 21.23 -8.86
CA ARG A 319 7.17 21.18 -7.58
C ARG A 319 6.13 20.05 -7.67
N GLY A 320 6.33 18.95 -6.93
CA GLY A 320 5.40 17.82 -6.88
C GLY A 320 4.08 18.15 -6.17
N ALA A 321 3.13 17.22 -6.15
CA ALA A 321 1.91 17.36 -5.35
C ALA A 321 2.27 17.62 -3.88
N GLU A 322 1.73 18.68 -3.29
CA GLU A 322 1.99 19.01 -1.89
C GLU A 322 1.54 17.85 -0.98
N PRO A 323 2.36 17.41 -0.01
CA PRO A 323 2.00 16.30 0.86
C PRO A 323 0.76 16.61 1.69
N ILE A 324 -0.09 15.62 1.90
CA ILE A 324 -1.25 15.71 2.80
C ILE A 324 -0.91 14.98 4.08
N TYR A 325 -1.01 15.66 5.21
CA TYR A 325 -0.66 15.14 6.52
C TYR A 325 -1.92 14.80 7.34
N LEU A 326 -1.78 13.86 8.28
CA LEU A 326 -2.83 13.63 9.28
C LEU A 326 -2.71 14.75 10.33
N VAL A 327 -3.84 15.27 10.79
CA VAL A 327 -3.86 16.34 11.80
C VAL A 327 -3.24 15.89 13.13
N HIS A 328 -3.40 14.61 13.49
CA HIS A 328 -2.75 14.02 14.67
C HIS A 328 -2.59 12.50 14.52
N ASP A 329 -1.49 11.95 15.04
CA ASP A 329 -1.20 10.50 14.97
C ASP A 329 -2.22 9.66 15.76
N ALA A 330 -2.85 10.21 16.80
CA ALA A 330 -3.93 9.55 17.54
C ALA A 330 -5.13 9.17 16.64
N LEU A 331 -5.28 9.76 15.46
CA LEU A 331 -6.32 9.33 14.51
C LEU A 331 -6.03 7.94 13.93
N LEU A 332 -4.78 7.47 13.97
CA LEU A 332 -4.42 6.09 13.64
C LEU A 332 -5.17 5.07 14.52
N GLU A 333 -5.43 5.42 15.78
CA GLU A 333 -6.16 4.61 16.76
C GLU A 333 -7.66 4.56 16.52
N THR A 334 -8.22 5.29 15.55
CA THR A 334 -9.67 5.33 15.35
C THR A 334 -10.10 4.52 14.13
N ALA A 335 -11.25 3.86 14.21
CA ALA A 335 -11.89 3.26 13.04
C ALA A 335 -12.53 4.30 12.09
N SER A 336 -12.67 5.55 12.53
CA SER A 336 -13.25 6.64 11.76
C SER A 336 -12.31 7.18 10.67
N GLU A 337 -12.89 7.96 9.74
CA GLU A 337 -12.13 8.70 8.75
C GLU A 337 -11.08 9.61 9.40
N GLY A 338 -9.92 9.72 8.75
CA GLY A 338 -8.87 10.65 9.17
C GLY A 338 -9.27 12.10 8.95
N GLN A 339 -8.65 12.99 9.73
CA GLN A 339 -8.64 14.43 9.48
C GLN A 339 -7.29 14.83 8.91
N TYR A 340 -7.33 15.69 7.89
CA TYR A 340 -6.17 15.94 7.04
C TYR A 340 -5.91 17.43 6.88
N TYR A 341 -4.63 17.77 6.77
CA TYR A 341 -4.20 19.12 6.45
C TYR A 341 -3.16 19.13 5.33
N GLN A 342 -3.09 20.27 4.64
CA GLN A 342 -2.15 20.48 3.54
C GLN A 342 -1.70 21.95 3.54
N ARG A 343 -0.42 22.18 3.20
CA ARG A 343 0.10 23.52 2.95
C ARG A 343 -0.04 23.81 1.46
N LEU A 344 -0.71 24.90 1.11
CA LEU A 344 -1.02 25.26 -0.28
C LEU A 344 -0.85 26.75 -0.51
N TYR A 345 -0.53 27.12 -1.75
CA TYR A 345 -0.51 28.51 -2.16
C TYR A 345 -1.94 28.98 -2.44
N SER A 346 -2.43 29.92 -1.61
CA SER A 346 -3.72 30.56 -1.80
C SER A 346 -3.60 31.72 -2.76
N MET A 347 -4.37 31.68 -3.85
CA MET A 347 -4.49 32.81 -4.77
C MET A 347 -5.37 33.93 -4.19
N GLY A 348 -6.13 33.65 -3.12
CA GLY A 348 -7.09 34.56 -2.53
C GLY A 348 -8.54 34.23 -2.87
N VAL A 349 -9.44 35.13 -2.52
CA VAL A 349 -10.89 34.96 -2.71
C VAL A 349 -11.31 35.58 -4.03
N TYR A 350 -11.88 34.75 -4.90
CA TYR A 350 -12.38 35.16 -6.22
C TYR A 350 -13.86 34.85 -6.37
N ARG A 351 -14.57 35.74 -7.05
CA ARG A 351 -15.94 35.51 -7.49
C ARG A 351 -15.94 34.87 -8.86
N MET A 352 -16.65 33.75 -9.00
CA MET A 352 -16.91 33.13 -10.31
C MET A 352 -18.05 33.91 -10.98
N GLU A 353 -17.86 34.56 -12.12
CA GLU A 353 -18.90 35.41 -12.73
C GLU A 353 -19.67 34.72 -13.85
N ARG A 354 -18.96 33.93 -14.67
CA ARG A 354 -19.55 33.24 -15.81
C ARG A 354 -18.92 31.87 -15.94
N LEU A 355 -19.78 30.87 -16.18
CA LEU A 355 -19.41 29.52 -16.58
C LEU A 355 -20.10 29.27 -17.92
N ALA A 356 -19.34 29.08 -19.00
CA ALA A 356 -19.92 28.77 -20.30
C ALA A 356 -20.55 27.37 -20.32
N SER A 357 -21.55 27.17 -21.19
CA SER A 357 -22.11 25.86 -21.49
C SER A 357 -21.02 24.91 -22.01
N VAL A 358 -21.18 23.61 -21.75
CA VAL A 358 -20.21 22.56 -22.11
C VAL A 358 -19.86 22.68 -23.61
N GLY A 359 -18.59 22.99 -23.91
CA GLY A 359 -18.10 22.99 -25.28
C GLY A 359 -17.90 21.57 -25.83
N THR A 360 -17.59 21.45 -27.12
CA THR A 360 -17.47 20.19 -27.88
C THR A 360 -16.42 19.18 -27.36
N ALA A 361 -15.65 19.54 -26.33
CA ALA A 361 -14.61 18.69 -25.73
C ALA A 361 -14.59 18.76 -24.18
N GLY A 362 -15.74 18.99 -23.54
CA GLY A 362 -15.85 19.04 -22.06
C GLY A 362 -15.25 20.28 -21.39
N SER A 363 -14.50 21.11 -22.13
CA SER A 363 -13.93 22.37 -21.67
C SER A 363 -15.00 23.46 -21.54
N ARG A 364 -14.90 24.26 -20.48
CA ARG A 364 -15.72 25.44 -20.22
C ARG A 364 -14.82 26.68 -20.22
N ASN A 365 -15.30 27.76 -20.83
CA ASN A 365 -14.73 29.08 -20.60
C ASN A 365 -15.34 29.61 -19.30
N PHE A 366 -14.54 30.27 -18.48
CA PHE A 366 -15.05 30.91 -17.28
C PHE A 366 -14.28 32.18 -16.97
N THR A 367 -14.94 33.03 -16.18
CA THR A 367 -14.41 34.32 -15.76
C THR A 367 -14.31 34.36 -14.25
N ILE A 368 -13.11 34.64 -13.75
CA ILE A 368 -12.84 34.88 -12.32
C ILE A 368 -12.52 36.36 -12.10
N ARG A 369 -13.05 36.93 -11.03
CA ARG A 369 -12.83 38.33 -10.63
C ARG A 369 -12.30 38.42 -9.19
N SER A 370 -11.22 39.18 -9.01
CA SER A 370 -10.65 39.47 -7.67
C SER A 370 -11.59 40.34 -6.84
N ARG A 371 -11.59 40.13 -5.52
CA ARG A 371 -12.36 40.91 -4.56
C ARG A 371 -11.62 42.15 -4.05
N ASP A 372 -10.29 42.18 -4.11
CA ASP A 372 -9.43 43.19 -3.45
C ASP A 372 -9.44 44.60 -4.06
N GLY A 373 -10.42 44.91 -4.92
CA GLY A 373 -10.54 46.22 -5.57
C GLY A 373 -9.57 46.43 -6.75
N SER A 374 -8.55 45.58 -6.90
CA SER A 374 -7.78 45.50 -8.14
C SER A 374 -8.54 44.64 -9.14
N VAL A 375 -9.28 45.25 -10.07
CA VAL A 375 -10.07 44.49 -11.05
C VAL A 375 -9.12 43.76 -12.00
N ARG A 376 -8.81 42.50 -11.67
CA ARG A 376 -8.17 41.53 -12.56
C ARG A 376 -9.24 40.55 -12.99
N VAL A 377 -9.71 40.71 -14.22
CA VAL A 377 -10.59 39.74 -14.87
C VAL A 377 -9.70 38.77 -15.63
N HIS A 378 -9.77 37.49 -15.28
CA HIS A 378 -9.05 36.45 -16.00
C HIS A 378 -10.04 35.55 -16.74
N GLU A 379 -9.93 35.52 -18.08
CA GLU A 379 -10.62 34.57 -18.92
C GLU A 379 -9.69 33.41 -19.24
N THR A 380 -10.16 32.20 -18.98
CA THR A 380 -9.36 30.99 -19.20
C THR A 380 -10.24 29.81 -19.58
N ARG A 381 -9.59 28.74 -20.03
CA ARG A 381 -10.22 27.53 -20.54
C ARG A 381 -9.74 26.32 -19.75
N GLY A 382 -10.70 25.54 -19.27
CA GLY A 382 -10.41 24.34 -18.50
C GLY A 382 -11.65 23.52 -18.22
N VAL A 383 -11.50 22.49 -17.39
CA VAL A 383 -12.60 21.73 -16.82
C VAL A 383 -12.88 22.31 -15.44
N VAL A 384 -14.12 22.76 -15.23
CA VAL A 384 -14.61 23.18 -13.92
C VAL A 384 -15.53 22.08 -13.42
N GLY A 385 -15.12 21.41 -12.35
CA GLY A 385 -15.87 20.32 -11.72
C GLY A 385 -16.39 20.69 -10.34
N GLY A 386 -17.37 19.92 -9.88
CA GLY A 386 -17.96 20.03 -8.55
C GLY A 386 -19.21 20.91 -8.55
N ARG A 387 -19.46 21.57 -7.43
CA ARG A 387 -20.60 22.46 -7.18
C ARG A 387 -20.26 23.94 -7.41
N ILE A 388 -19.20 24.23 -8.16
CA ILE A 388 -18.79 25.60 -8.48
C ILE A 388 -19.88 26.28 -9.32
N SER A 389 -20.44 27.36 -8.76
CA SER A 389 -21.50 28.17 -9.35
C SER A 389 -21.06 29.62 -9.58
N ALA A 390 -21.67 30.24 -10.60
CA ALA A 390 -21.53 31.67 -10.85
C ALA A 390 -22.19 32.50 -9.74
N GLY A 391 -21.66 33.69 -9.47
CA GLY A 391 -22.13 34.61 -8.43
C GLY A 391 -21.64 34.30 -7.02
N ARG A 392 -20.83 33.25 -6.82
CA ARG A 392 -20.32 32.85 -5.49
C ARG A 392 -18.82 33.11 -5.37
N ASP A 393 -18.40 33.44 -4.16
CA ASP A 393 -17.01 33.66 -3.79
C ASP A 393 -16.39 32.33 -3.32
N TYR A 394 -15.19 32.03 -3.83
CA TYR A 394 -14.41 30.85 -3.44
C TYR A 394 -12.99 31.28 -3.08
N LEU A 395 -12.43 30.62 -2.07
CA LEU A 395 -10.99 30.63 -1.84
C LEU A 395 -10.35 29.69 -2.87
N LEU A 396 -9.46 30.22 -3.70
CA LEU A 396 -8.77 29.42 -4.72
C LEU A 396 -7.40 28.97 -4.20
N LEU A 397 -7.19 27.66 -4.18
CA LEU A 397 -5.96 27.04 -3.69
C LEU A 397 -5.25 26.32 -4.84
N LYS A 398 -3.97 26.62 -5.05
CA LYS A 398 -3.15 25.99 -6.09
C LYS A 398 -2.63 24.66 -5.57
N LEU A 399 -3.12 23.53 -6.12
CA LEU A 399 -2.50 22.21 -5.88
C LEU A 399 -1.23 22.07 -6.71
N ILE A 400 -1.35 22.41 -7.98
CA ILE A 400 -0.28 22.45 -8.98
C ILE A 400 -0.61 23.55 -9.99
N ASP A 401 0.33 23.87 -10.89
CA ASP A 401 0.18 24.94 -11.88
C ASP A 401 -1.12 24.86 -12.69
N ARG A 402 -1.60 23.65 -13.02
CA ARG A 402 -2.80 23.44 -13.84
C ARG A 402 -4.02 22.97 -13.06
N VAL A 403 -3.94 22.82 -11.74
CA VAL A 403 -5.07 22.31 -10.95
C VAL A 403 -5.23 23.15 -9.70
N TRP A 404 -6.34 23.88 -9.65
CA TRP A 404 -6.73 24.68 -8.49
C TRP A 404 -7.98 24.09 -7.84
N LEU A 405 -8.04 24.12 -6.52
CA LEU A 405 -9.25 23.84 -5.76
C LEU A 405 -10.06 25.12 -5.58
N ALA A 406 -11.38 24.98 -5.66
CA ALA A 406 -12.32 25.99 -5.19
C ALA A 406 -12.91 25.49 -3.87
N VAL A 407 -12.64 26.22 -2.79
CA VAL A 407 -13.07 25.83 -1.45
C VAL A 407 -13.83 26.94 -0.75
N LEU A 408 -14.66 26.55 0.21
CA LEU A 408 -15.32 27.47 1.14
C LEU A 408 -14.61 27.40 2.47
N ARG A 409 -14.24 28.56 3.01
CA ARG A 409 -13.79 28.65 4.40
C ARG A 409 -15.01 28.51 5.32
N VAL A 410 -14.92 27.58 6.26
CA VAL A 410 -15.97 27.33 7.26
C VAL A 410 -15.49 27.53 8.70
N GLY A 411 -14.18 27.63 8.91
CA GLY A 411 -13.60 27.83 10.22
C GLY A 411 -12.11 28.14 10.18
N GLY A 412 -11.47 27.93 11.33
CA GLY A 412 -10.04 28.09 11.53
C GLY A 412 -9.62 27.44 12.85
N GLY A 413 -8.38 26.98 12.94
CA GLY A 413 -7.86 26.34 14.13
C GLY A 413 -6.37 26.01 14.03
N ASN A 414 -5.77 25.70 15.17
CA ASN A 414 -4.36 25.33 15.20
C ASN A 414 -4.18 23.84 14.86
N VAL A 415 -3.18 23.54 14.02
CA VAL A 415 -2.74 22.18 13.72
C VAL A 415 -1.39 21.93 14.38
N ARG A 416 -1.24 20.79 15.05
CA ARG A 416 -0.01 20.45 15.77
C ARG A 416 1.18 20.43 14.79
N GLY A 417 2.24 21.18 15.13
CA GLY A 417 3.45 21.27 14.33
C GLY A 417 3.47 22.42 13.31
N GLU A 418 2.33 23.04 13.04
CA GLU A 418 2.25 24.25 12.21
C GLU A 418 2.33 25.51 13.08
N LYS A 419 3.08 26.51 12.60
CA LYS A 419 3.24 27.81 13.28
C LYS A 419 2.14 28.82 12.92
N VAL A 420 1.28 28.47 11.98
CA VAL A 420 0.22 29.33 11.44
C VAL A 420 -1.13 28.65 11.65
N GLU A 421 -2.16 29.45 11.88
CA GLU A 421 -3.53 28.96 11.98
C GLU A 421 -3.94 28.31 10.65
N ALA A 422 -4.47 27.09 10.72
CA ALA A 422 -5.03 26.40 9.57
C ALA A 422 -6.45 26.88 9.31
N LEU A 423 -6.77 27.14 8.05
CA LEU A 423 -8.14 27.44 7.62
C LEU A 423 -8.90 26.13 7.45
N GLU A 424 -10.03 25.98 8.14
CA GLU A 424 -10.91 24.86 7.90
C GLU A 424 -11.74 25.14 6.65
N VAL A 425 -11.66 24.22 5.68
CA VAL A 425 -12.26 24.39 4.35
C VAL A 425 -13.10 23.19 3.93
N ILE A 426 -14.12 23.48 3.11
CA ILE A 426 -14.91 22.48 2.38
C ILE A 426 -14.57 22.58 0.89
N LYS A 427 -14.17 21.45 0.29
CA LYS A 427 -13.95 21.36 -1.16
C LYS A 427 -15.29 21.39 -1.89
N GLU A 428 -15.52 22.47 -2.64
CA GLU A 428 -16.72 22.59 -3.51
C GLU A 428 -16.43 22.17 -4.95
N GLY A 429 -15.16 22.05 -5.33
CA GLY A 429 -14.78 21.60 -6.66
C GLY A 429 -13.35 21.92 -7.00
N CYS A 430 -13.03 21.81 -8.28
CA CYS A 430 -11.72 22.15 -8.80
C CYS A 430 -11.81 22.74 -10.21
N ILE A 431 -10.70 23.33 -10.62
CA ILE A 431 -10.47 23.93 -11.92
C ILE A 431 -9.21 23.30 -12.49
N VAL A 432 -9.35 22.55 -13.58
CA VAL A 432 -8.24 21.92 -14.32
C VAL A 432 -8.01 22.69 -15.60
N PHE A 433 -6.91 23.44 -15.69
CA PHE A 433 -6.62 24.32 -16.83
C PHE A 433 -5.98 23.56 -18.00
N ARG A 434 -6.31 23.94 -19.24
CA ARG A 434 -5.63 23.41 -20.43
C ARG A 434 -4.15 23.81 -20.52
N SER A 435 -3.85 25.00 -20.03
CA SER A 435 -2.50 25.57 -19.92
C SER A 435 -2.38 26.29 -18.58
N PRO A 436 -1.18 26.39 -17.97
CA PRO A 436 -1.02 27.12 -16.72
C PRO A 436 -1.58 28.54 -16.87
N PRO A 437 -2.49 28.98 -15.97
CA PRO A 437 -2.91 30.37 -15.95
C PRO A 437 -1.74 31.25 -15.48
N PRO A 438 -1.80 32.58 -15.73
CA PRO A 438 -0.84 33.52 -15.17
C PRO A 438 -0.77 33.40 -13.65
N GLU A 439 0.43 33.59 -13.09
CA GLU A 439 0.58 33.65 -11.63
C GLU A 439 -0.22 34.83 -11.08
N LEU A 440 -1.17 34.54 -10.19
CA LEU A 440 -1.86 35.55 -9.40
C LEU A 440 -1.08 35.73 -8.09
N PRO A 441 -1.05 36.94 -7.51
CA PRO A 441 -0.48 37.16 -6.20
C PRO A 441 -1.22 36.30 -5.16
N GLY A 442 -0.48 35.83 -4.18
CA GLY A 442 -0.97 34.89 -3.20
C GLY A 442 0.04 34.65 -2.10
N GLN A 443 -0.32 33.77 -1.18
CA GLN A 443 0.52 33.43 -0.03
C GLN A 443 0.33 31.96 0.33
N ASP A 444 1.34 31.37 0.94
CA ASP A 444 1.21 30.03 1.50
C ASP A 444 0.29 30.06 2.71
N ILE A 445 -0.67 29.14 2.73
CA ILE A 445 -1.58 28.91 3.85
C ILE A 445 -1.60 27.43 4.22
N VAL A 446 -2.07 27.14 5.42
CA VAL A 446 -2.40 25.78 5.85
C VAL A 446 -3.91 25.62 5.82
N VAL A 447 -4.39 24.52 5.27
CA VAL A 447 -5.82 24.19 5.27
C VAL A 447 -6.08 22.83 5.90
N THR A 448 -7.17 22.72 6.65
CA THR A 448 -7.75 21.45 7.09
C THR A 448 -9.02 21.16 6.30
N TYR A 449 -9.22 19.91 5.89
CA TYR A 449 -10.38 19.52 5.10
C TYR A 449 -11.50 19.00 6.00
N ARG A 450 -12.69 19.61 5.91
CA ARG A 450 -13.91 19.07 6.48
C ARG A 450 -14.64 18.22 5.43
N SER A 451 -15.01 17.00 5.80
CA SER A 451 -15.84 16.15 4.95
C SER A 451 -17.20 16.82 4.73
N VAL A 452 -17.71 16.75 3.51
CA VAL A 452 -19.08 17.18 3.25
C VAL A 452 -19.96 16.08 3.81
N ASP A 453 -20.68 16.33 4.91
CA ASP A 453 -21.78 15.45 5.29
C ASP A 453 -22.72 15.39 4.09
N VAL A 454 -22.70 14.27 3.38
CA VAL A 454 -23.75 13.93 2.43
C VAL A 454 -24.93 13.48 3.28
N GLY A 455 -25.49 14.45 4.01
CA GLY A 455 -26.78 14.28 4.64
C GLY A 455 -27.74 13.85 3.55
N VAL A 456 -28.35 12.69 3.79
CA VAL A 456 -29.64 12.28 3.22
C VAL A 456 -30.47 13.54 3.06
N ARG A 457 -30.73 13.94 1.82
CA ARG A 457 -31.74 14.94 1.51
C ARG A 457 -32.83 14.19 0.78
N ASP A 458 -34.00 14.21 1.42
CA ASP A 458 -35.27 13.57 1.07
C ASP A 458 -35.66 13.69 -0.40
#